data_AF-A0A8B6CT14-F1
#
_entry.id   AF-A0A8B6CT14-F1
#
_cell.length_a   1.000
_cell.length_b   1.000
_cell.length_c   1.000
_cell.angle_alpha   90.00
_cell.angle_beta   90.00
_cell.angle_gamma   90.00
#
_symmetry.space_group_name_H-M   'P 1'
#
loop_
_entity.id
_entity.type
_entity.pdbx_description
1 polymer ?
#
loop_
_entity_poly.entity_id
_entity_poly.type
_entity_poly.pdbx_seq_one_letter_code
_entity_poly.pdbx_strand_id
1 'polypeptide(L)' 'MWKFHRVCGKNVSLENDCTTAKRLNPTDTSDHGICFTNTPLVNGELFEIQVEELVTRWGGSFSTGFGIQGIESGNL' A
#
# COMPACT_ATOMS: atom_id res chain seq x y z
N MET A 1 -6.11 14.84 2.07
CA MET A 1 -4.91 13.99 2.10
C MET A 1 -5.30 12.61 1.60
N TRP A 2 -4.47 11.99 0.77
CA TRP A 2 -4.75 10.66 0.25
C TRP A 2 -4.77 9.62 1.36
N LYS A 3 -5.65 8.62 1.22
CA LYS A 3 -5.78 7.52 2.16
C LYS A 3 -5.64 6.20 1.42
N PHE A 4 -5.07 5.22 2.10
CA PHE A 4 -5.09 3.83 1.71
C PHE A 4 -6.46 3.21 2.00
N HIS A 5 -6.90 2.33 1.11
CA HIS A 5 -8.12 1.56 1.29
C HIS A 5 -7.94 0.53 2.41
N ARG A 6 -9.00 0.27 3.18
CA ARG A 6 -8.95 -0.68 4.32
C ARG A 6 -8.70 -2.13 3.89
N VAL A 7 -9.14 -2.49 2.69
CA VAL A 7 -8.82 -3.77 2.07
C VAL A 7 -7.37 -3.69 1.58
N CYS A 8 -6.48 -4.38 2.28
CA CYS A 8 -5.04 -4.43 2.01
C CYS A 8 -4.49 -5.82 2.33
N GLY A 9 -3.27 -6.11 1.86
CA GLY A 9 -2.63 -7.40 2.03
C GLY A 9 -2.43 -7.78 3.50
N LYS A 10 -2.38 -9.08 3.77
CA LYS A 10 -2.33 -9.63 5.14
C LYS A 10 -1.16 -9.11 5.99
N ASN A 11 -0.04 -8.74 5.36
CA ASN A 11 1.15 -8.25 6.06
C ASN A 11 1.23 -6.71 6.07
N VAL A 12 0.09 -6.01 5.98
CA VAL A 12 0.00 -4.54 6.01
C VAL A 12 -0.74 -4.07 7.26
N SER A 13 -0.19 -3.06 7.92
CA SER A 13 -0.81 -2.25 8.96
C SER A 13 -1.12 -0.86 8.39
N LEU A 14 -2.32 -0.35 8.64
CA LEU A 14 -2.71 1.00 8.27
C LEU A 14 -2.72 1.88 9.52
N GLU A 15 -1.95 2.96 9.48
CA GLU A 15 -1.74 3.89 10.59
C GLU A 15 -2.13 5.31 10.17
N ASN A 16 -2.13 6.25 11.12
CA ASN A 16 -2.39 7.68 10.87
C ASN A 16 -3.70 7.92 10.09
N ASP A 17 -4.80 7.30 10.52
CA ASP A 17 -6.11 7.38 9.83
C ASP A 17 -6.03 6.95 8.34
N CYS A 18 -5.32 5.84 8.13
CA CYS A 18 -5.06 5.22 6.83
C CYS A 18 -4.24 6.09 5.88
N THR A 19 -3.41 7.02 6.38
CA THR A 19 -2.49 7.80 5.54
C THR A 19 -1.09 7.19 5.45
N THR A 20 -0.76 6.26 6.36
CA THR A 20 0.52 5.51 6.35
C THR A 20 0.22 4.01 6.25
N ALA A 21 0.90 3.32 5.34
CA ALA A 21 0.87 1.87 5.23
C ALA A 21 2.24 1.30 5.61
N LYS A 22 2.26 0.41 6.61
CA LYS A 22 3.48 -0.21 7.13
C LYS A 22 3.41 -1.72 7.00
N ARG A 23 4.53 -2.36 6.71
CA ARG A 23 4.62 -3.82 6.72
C ARG A 23 4.66 -4.35 8.15
N LEU A 24 3.85 -5.36 8.46
CA LEU A 24 3.89 -6.09 9.73
C LEU A 24 5.14 -6.96 9.80
N ASN A 25 5.89 -6.86 10.90
CA ASN A 25 7.15 -7.60 11.12
C ASN A 25 8.07 -7.55 9.89
N PRO A 26 8.54 -6.35 9.48
CA PRO A 26 9.19 -6.15 8.19
C PRO A 26 10.54 -6.87 8.04
N THR A 27 11.11 -7.34 9.14
CA THR A 27 12.26 -8.24 9.11
C THR A 27 11.85 -9.64 8.70
N ASP A 28 10.70 -10.16 9.10
CA ASP A 28 10.35 -11.59 8.93
C ASP A 28 9.41 -11.85 7.76
N THR A 29 8.73 -10.83 7.24
CA THR A 29 7.85 -10.95 6.08
C THR A 29 8.36 -10.11 4.91
N SER A 30 8.24 -10.64 3.69
CA SER A 30 8.55 -9.93 2.44
C SER A 30 7.36 -9.89 1.46
N ASP A 31 6.34 -10.70 1.71
CA ASP A 31 5.20 -11.00 0.86
C ASP A 31 3.91 -10.34 1.38
N HIS A 32 2.81 -10.43 0.61
CA HIS A 32 1.46 -9.95 0.99
C HIS A 32 1.42 -8.48 1.48
N GLY A 33 2.27 -7.62 0.92
CA GLY A 33 2.45 -6.22 1.31
C GLY A 33 1.73 -5.21 0.41
N ILE A 34 0.63 -5.61 -0.23
CA ILE A 34 -0.09 -4.78 -1.22
C ILE A 34 -1.09 -3.84 -0.54
N CYS A 35 -1.21 -2.62 -1.05
CA CYS A 35 -2.21 -1.64 -0.62
C CYS A 35 -2.75 -0.88 -1.84
N PHE A 36 -3.90 -0.23 -1.67
CA PHE A 36 -4.59 0.51 -2.73
C PHE A 36 -5.00 1.89 -2.25
N THR A 37 -5.29 2.81 -3.16
CA THR A 37 -5.92 4.07 -2.81
C THR A 37 -7.37 3.86 -2.39
N ASN A 38 -7.83 4.62 -1.39
CA ASN A 38 -9.21 4.53 -0.91
C ASN A 38 -10.23 5.10 -1.90
N THR A 39 -9.77 6.00 -2.78
CA THR A 39 -10.57 6.61 -3.84
C THR A 39 -9.89 6.38 -5.19
N PRO A 40 -10.67 6.19 -6.27
CA PRO A 40 -10.12 6.14 -7.62
C PRO A 40 -9.39 7.44 -7.96
N LEU A 41 -8.27 7.33 -8.66
CA LEU A 41 -7.61 8.50 -9.24
C LEU A 41 -8.39 8.99 -10.45
N VAL A 42 -8.45 10.31 -10.62
CA VAL A 42 -9.00 10.95 -11.82
C VAL A 42 -7.87 11.21 -12.82
N ASN A 43 -8.19 11.24 -14.11
CA ASN A 43 -7.21 11.55 -15.15
C ASN A 43 -6.52 12.90 -14.89
N GLY A 44 -5.19 12.90 -14.94
CA GLY A 44 -4.37 14.08 -14.68
C GLY A 44 -4.18 14.42 -13.20
N GLU A 45 -4.75 13.62 -12.29
CA GLU A 45 -4.56 13.79 -10.85
C GLU A 45 -3.20 13.25 -10.41
N LEU A 46 -2.49 14.04 -9.60
CA LEU A 46 -1.21 13.64 -9.03
C LEU A 46 -1.43 12.87 -7.73
N PHE A 47 -0.85 11.68 -7.66
CA PHE A 47 -0.77 10.87 -6.46
C PHE A 47 0.70 10.67 -6.09
N GLU A 48 1.08 11.19 -4.93
CA GLU A 48 2.44 11.09 -4.41
C GLU A 48 2.46 10.21 -3.17
N ILE A 49 3.56 9.46 -3.03
CA ILE A 49 3.84 8.65 -1.85
C ILE A 49 5.23 8.98 -1.34
N GLN A 50 5.38 8.97 -0.01
CA GLN A 50 6.67 9.11 0.65
C GLN A 50 7.07 7.76 1.24
N VAL A 51 8.31 7.36 1.02
CA VAL A 51 8.90 6.21 1.72
C VAL A 51 9.42 6.71 3.07
N GLU A 52 8.70 6.38 4.14
CA GLU A 52 9.06 6.81 5.51
C GLU A 52 10.18 5.93 6.10
N GLU A 53 10.11 4.61 5.91
CA GLU A 53 11.06 3.63 6.45
C GLU A 53 11.47 2.59 5.40
N LEU A 54 12.74 2.16 5.43
CA LEU A 54 13.29 1.09 4.58
C LEU A 54 14.00 0.05 5.43
N VAL A 55 13.73 -1.24 5.17
CA VAL A 55 14.41 -2.36 5.82
C VAL A 55 15.42 -2.97 4.86
N THR A 56 16.68 -3.03 5.27
CA THR A 56 17.81 -3.48 4.45
C THR A 56 17.97 -5.00 4.40
N ARG A 57 17.15 -5.77 5.13
CA ARG A 57 17.20 -7.23 5.15
C ARG A 57 16.90 -7.85 3.78
N TRP A 58 16.06 -7.19 2.98
CA TRP A 58 15.56 -7.72 1.72
C TRP A 58 16.16 -6.95 0.55
N GLY A 59 16.80 -7.67 -0.38
CA GLY A 59 17.32 -7.11 -1.64
C GLY A 59 16.26 -7.01 -2.74
N GLY A 60 15.12 -6.37 -2.44
CA GLY A 60 13.98 -6.24 -3.36
C GLY A 60 13.69 -4.80 -3.78
N SER A 61 12.68 -4.65 -4.63
CA SER A 61 12.07 -3.37 -4.99
C SER A 61 10.63 -3.30 -4.49
N PHE A 62 10.12 -2.09 -4.26
CA PHE A 62 8.67 -1.88 -4.24
C PHE A 62 8.21 -1.50 -5.65
N SER A 63 6.93 -1.66 -5.92
CA SER A 63 6.36 -1.35 -7.24
C SER A 63 5.02 -0.67 -7.06
N THR A 64 4.69 0.21 -8.01
CA THR A 64 3.42 0.93 -8.06
C THR A 64 2.81 0.81 -9.44
N GLY A 65 1.50 0.94 -9.52
CA GLY A 65 0.74 0.84 -10.76
C GLY A 65 -0.69 1.31 -10.58
N PHE A 66 -1.45 1.35 -11.67
CA PHE A 66 -2.87 1.70 -11.68
C PHE A 66 -3.71 0.49 -12.08
N GLY A 67 -4.92 0.42 -11.54
CA GLY A 67 -5.91 -0.61 -11.86
C GLY A 67 -7.25 0.03 -12.18
N ILE A 68 -8.06 -0.67 -12.98
CA ILE A 68 -9.41 -0.21 -13.38
C ILE A 68 -10.53 -0.92 -12.61
N GLN A 69 -10.19 -1.94 -11.81
CA GLN A 69 -11.14 -2.74 -11.06
C GLN A 69 -11.35 -2.16 -9.65
N GLY A 70 -12.59 -2.19 -9.16
CA GLY A 70 -12.91 -1.83 -7.79
C GLY A 70 -12.26 -2.79 -6.78
N ILE A 71 -11.86 -2.26 -5.62
CA ILE A 71 -11.21 -3.04 -4.57
C ILE A 71 -12.26 -3.67 -3.66
N GLU A 72 -12.24 -4.99 -3.58
CA GLU A 72 -13.11 -5.81 -2.74
C GLU A 72 -12.29 -6.87 -2.02
N SER A 73 -12.71 -7.29 -0.82
CA SER A 73 -11.95 -8.22 0.02
C SER A 73 -11.65 -9.58 -0.63
N GLY A 74 -12.39 -9.97 -1.67
CA GLY A 74 -12.17 -11.22 -2.41
C GLY A 74 -11.07 -11.16 -3.48
N ASN A 75 -10.46 -9.99 -3.72
CA ASN A 75 -9.52 -9.75 -4.82
C ASN A 75 -8.06 -9.59 -4.35
N LEU A 76 -7.73 -10.07 -3.15
CA LEU A 76 -6.41 -9.94 -2.51
C LEU A 76 -5.70 -11.27 -2.28
#